data_AF-M7WZP1-F1
#
_entry.id   AF-M7WZP1-F1
#
_cell.length_a   1.000
_cell.length_b   1.000
_cell.length_c   1.000
_cell.angle_alpha   90.00
_cell.angle_beta   90.00
_cell.angle_gamma   90.00
#
_symmetry.space_group_name_H-M   'P 1'
#
loop_
_entity.id
_entity.type
_entity.pdbx_description
1 polymer ?
#
loop_
_entity_poly.entity_id
_entity_poly.type
_entity_poly.pdbx_seq_one_letter_code
_entity_poly.pdbx_strand_id
1 'polypeptide(L)'
;MVENQLNQMISFVKEQKGVDGIILVLNYNSVEFLDNLESLIKKLYNEFPVFDFWEHVCIVWTKCFYYTTEKKLEKQMEIKNKQYQEQLTRIAKETTGKEGVAFPMFFVDSQPDEGEDNSRTDKEIETFLAWARSLLPIKPIEKVMKESTEFKTVVVEEKEDWEIIDVVDGCAKCKVEKKRREKRIGHNKKVSYTDWEIIDRKVEEKPLPKKYANNSKEELTEVLLRYGNKLFELVISGIMSISRVFHSTPKSK
;
A
#
# COMPACT_ATOMS: atom_id res chain seq x y z
N MET A 1 9.75 20.22 7.45
CA MET A 1 8.61 20.82 6.72
C MET A 1 7.88 21.74 7.69
N VAL A 2 7.59 22.98 7.29
CA VAL A 2 6.91 23.96 8.15
C VAL A 2 5.40 23.68 8.10
N GLU A 3 4.69 23.74 9.23
CA GLU A 3 3.27 23.40 9.35
C GLU A 3 2.35 24.08 8.32
N ASN A 4 2.70 25.30 7.92
CA ASN A 4 1.99 26.05 6.88
C ASN A 4 2.02 25.36 5.49
N GLN A 5 3.15 24.73 5.12
CA GLN A 5 3.28 24.03 3.84
C GLN A 5 2.44 22.75 3.80
N LEU A 6 2.33 22.05 4.93
CA LEU A 6 1.49 20.86 5.04
C LEU A 6 0.00 21.21 4.91
N ASN A 7 -0.43 22.28 5.57
CA ASN A 7 -1.82 22.73 5.49
C ASN A 7 -2.19 23.15 4.06
N GLN A 8 -1.28 23.82 3.34
CA GLN A 8 -1.47 24.15 1.93
C GLN A 8 -1.62 22.91 1.05
N MET A 9 -0.77 21.89 1.25
CA MET A 9 -0.86 20.62 0.55
C MET A 9 -2.19 19.90 0.83
N ILE A 10 -2.62 19.85 2.09
CA ILE A 10 -3.90 19.26 2.49
C ILE A 10 -5.07 19.99 1.81
N SER A 11 -5.06 21.33 1.81
CA SER A 11 -6.09 22.12 1.14
C SER A 11 -6.16 21.85 -0.37
N PHE A 12 -5.00 21.82 -1.04
CA PHE A 12 -4.93 21.49 -2.46
C PHE A 12 -5.51 20.10 -2.76
N VAL A 13 -5.14 19.10 -1.97
CA VAL A 13 -5.62 17.72 -2.13
C VAL A 13 -7.15 17.62 -1.95
N LYS A 14 -7.71 18.36 -0.99
CA LYS A 14 -9.17 18.40 -0.76
C LYS A 14 -9.96 18.96 -1.95
N GLU A 15 -9.34 19.78 -2.78
CA GLU A 15 -9.93 20.34 -4.00
C GLU A 15 -9.81 19.40 -5.21
N GLN A 16 -9.05 18.31 -5.10
CA GLN A 16 -8.90 17.30 -6.16
C GLN A 16 -9.98 16.20 -6.06
N LYS A 17 -10.14 15.44 -7.14
CA LYS A 17 -11.10 14.31 -7.23
C LYS A 17 -10.77 13.11 -6.34
N GLY A 18 -9.58 13.12 -5.71
CA GLY A 18 -9.05 11.97 -4.99
C GLY A 18 -7.53 12.03 -4.82
N VAL A 19 -7.00 11.16 -3.98
CA VAL A 19 -5.57 10.82 -3.88
C VAL A 19 -5.39 9.37 -4.26
N ASP A 20 -4.69 9.10 -5.36
CA ASP A 20 -4.44 7.73 -5.79
C ASP A 20 -3.34 7.07 -4.96
N GLY A 21 -2.28 7.80 -4.62
CA GLY A 21 -1.14 7.29 -3.86
C GLY A 21 -0.40 8.38 -3.09
N ILE A 22 0.21 7.97 -1.98
CA ILE A 22 1.03 8.78 -1.09
C ILE A 22 2.46 8.26 -1.19
N ILE A 23 3.31 9.02 -1.88
CA ILE A 23 4.66 8.59 -2.23
C ILE A 23 5.66 9.29 -1.31
N LEU A 24 6.34 8.52 -0.46
CA LEU A 24 7.37 9.02 0.44
C LEU A 24 8.72 8.95 -0.27
N VAL A 25 9.20 10.09 -0.77
CA VAL A 25 10.47 10.16 -1.50
C VAL A 25 11.62 10.39 -0.51
N LEU A 26 12.50 9.40 -0.37
CA LEU A 26 13.60 9.42 0.58
C LEU A 26 14.95 9.26 -0.13
N ASN A 27 16.01 9.84 0.45
CA ASN A 27 17.37 9.67 -0.06
C ASN A 27 17.93 8.33 0.44
N TYR A 28 18.29 7.44 -0.49
CA TYR A 28 18.90 6.14 -0.19
C TYR A 28 20.14 6.25 0.70
N ASN A 29 20.95 7.29 0.51
CA ASN A 29 22.18 7.50 1.27
C ASN A 29 21.95 8.17 2.64
N SER A 30 20.72 8.57 2.97
CA SER A 30 20.39 9.12 4.29
C SER A 30 20.16 8.00 5.31
N VAL A 31 20.57 8.27 6.55
CA VAL A 31 20.48 7.35 7.70
C VAL A 31 19.40 7.77 8.70
N GLU A 32 18.95 9.02 8.67
CA GLU A 32 17.98 9.59 9.62
C GLU A 32 16.83 10.23 8.86
N PHE A 33 15.57 9.81 9.11
CA PHE A 33 14.39 10.59 8.67
C PHE A 33 12.99 10.11 9.13
N LEU A 34 12.80 9.51 10.31
CA LEU A 34 11.49 8.89 10.63
C LEU A 34 10.57 9.66 11.57
N ASP A 35 11.05 10.37 12.60
CA ASP A 35 10.12 11.04 13.54
C ASP A 35 9.28 12.14 12.87
N ASN A 36 9.91 12.94 11.99
CA ASN A 36 9.21 13.95 11.20
C ASN A 36 8.25 13.34 10.17
N LEU A 37 8.61 12.18 9.62
CA LEU A 37 7.79 11.44 8.66
C LEU A 37 6.57 10.82 9.34
N GLU A 38 6.75 10.27 10.53
CA GLU A 38 5.68 9.72 11.37
C GLU A 38 4.63 10.79 11.67
N SER A 39 5.06 11.97 12.13
CA SER A 39 4.15 13.09 12.40
C SER A 39 3.39 13.53 11.14
N LEU A 40 4.08 13.59 9.99
CA LEU A 40 3.48 13.93 8.70
C LEU A 40 2.41 12.92 8.29
N ILE A 41 2.72 11.63 8.32
CA ILE A 41 1.79 10.59 7.89
C ILE A 41 0.60 10.49 8.86
N LYS A 42 0.82 10.62 10.18
CA LYS A 42 -0.26 10.69 11.17
C LYS A 42 -1.21 11.86 10.89
N LYS A 43 -0.67 13.05 10.54
CA LYS A 43 -1.49 14.20 10.12
C LYS A 43 -2.27 13.91 8.83
N LEU A 44 -1.66 13.29 7.82
CA LEU A 44 -2.36 12.91 6.59
C LEU A 44 -3.49 11.91 6.85
N TYR A 45 -3.24 10.86 7.63
CA TYR A 45 -4.27 9.88 8.00
C TYR A 45 -5.47 10.55 8.70
N ASN A 46 -5.22 11.50 9.61
CA ASN A 46 -6.31 12.23 10.28
C ASN A 46 -7.16 13.06 9.32
N GLU A 47 -6.58 13.58 8.24
CA GLU A 47 -7.29 14.34 7.20
C GLU A 47 -7.99 13.44 6.18
N PHE A 48 -7.45 12.24 5.94
CA PHE A 48 -7.99 11.22 5.05
C PHE A 48 -8.23 9.89 5.79
N PRO A 49 -9.18 9.85 6.76
CA PRO A 49 -9.37 8.67 7.61
C PRO A 49 -10.22 7.61 6.89
N VAL A 50 -9.71 7.11 5.77
CA VAL A 50 -10.26 5.99 5.00
C VAL A 50 -9.66 4.67 5.47
N PHE A 51 -10.41 3.59 5.38
CA PHE A 51 -10.04 2.29 5.97
C PHE A 51 -8.82 1.64 5.31
N ASP A 52 -8.54 1.97 4.06
CA ASP A 52 -7.45 1.47 3.22
C ASP A 52 -6.29 2.47 3.08
N PHE A 53 -6.30 3.60 3.81
CA PHE A 53 -5.29 4.67 3.69
C PHE A 53 -3.85 4.17 3.56
N TRP A 54 -3.48 3.20 4.40
CA TRP A 54 -2.12 2.65 4.45
C TRP A 54 -1.74 1.82 3.21
N GLU A 55 -2.71 1.30 2.45
CA GLU A 55 -2.47 0.61 1.18
C GLU A 55 -2.06 1.57 0.06
N HIS A 56 -2.30 2.87 0.24
CA HIS A 56 -1.89 3.92 -0.69
C HIS A 56 -0.50 4.49 -0.40
N VAL A 57 0.18 4.02 0.65
CA VAL A 57 1.48 4.56 1.06
C VAL A 57 2.61 3.71 0.49
N CYS A 58 3.57 4.32 -0.20
CA CYS A 58 4.80 3.66 -0.63
C CYS A 58 6.05 4.50 -0.31
N ILE A 59 7.22 3.88 -0.38
CA ILE A 59 8.51 4.58 -0.32
C ILE A 59 9.20 4.52 -1.68
N VAL A 60 9.74 5.64 -2.13
CA VAL A 60 10.66 5.71 -3.27
C VAL A 60 12.02 6.18 -2.76
N TRP A 61 12.99 5.27 -2.76
CA TRP A 61 14.38 5.53 -2.45
C TRP A 61 15.08 6.09 -3.70
N THR A 62 15.52 7.33 -3.61
CA THR A 62 16.25 8.05 -4.68
C THR A 62 17.75 7.97 -4.47
N LYS A 63 18.53 8.36 -5.49
CA LYS A 63 20.00 8.31 -5.49
C LYS A 63 20.56 6.88 -5.35
N CYS A 64 19.84 5.90 -5.89
CA CYS A 64 20.33 4.55 -6.10
C CYS A 64 21.17 4.51 -7.39
N PHE A 65 22.33 5.17 -7.37
CA PHE A 65 23.15 5.40 -8.55
C PHE A 65 23.54 4.11 -9.28
N TYR A 66 23.57 4.14 -10.62
CA TYR A 66 23.91 2.97 -11.47
C TYR A 66 25.23 2.29 -11.09
N TYR A 67 26.23 3.06 -10.65
CA TYR A 67 27.55 2.54 -10.21
C TYR A 67 27.51 1.85 -8.85
N THR A 68 26.38 1.85 -8.15
CA THR A 68 26.20 1.07 -6.92
C THR A 68 26.17 -0.41 -7.29
N THR A 69 27.16 -1.17 -6.81
CA THR A 69 27.22 -2.60 -7.09
C THR A 69 25.94 -3.31 -6.65
N GLU A 70 25.45 -4.25 -7.46
CA GLU A 70 24.20 -4.98 -7.23
C GLU A 70 24.15 -5.59 -5.83
N LYS A 71 25.21 -6.30 -5.42
CA LYS A 71 25.32 -6.89 -4.06
C LYS A 71 25.21 -5.86 -2.93
N LYS A 72 25.77 -4.66 -3.12
CA LYS A 72 25.69 -3.59 -2.11
C LYS A 72 24.27 -3.03 -2.05
N LEU A 73 23.65 -2.85 -3.20
CA LEU A 73 22.27 -2.38 -3.31
C LEU A 73 21.29 -3.38 -2.68
N GLU A 74 21.35 -4.66 -3.06
CA GLU A 74 20.50 -5.73 -2.52
C GLU A 74 20.56 -5.79 -0.98
N LYS A 75 21.77 -5.79 -0.41
CA LYS A 75 21.96 -5.81 1.04
C LYS A 75 21.34 -4.59 1.72
N GLN A 76 21.44 -3.41 1.11
CA GLN A 76 20.86 -2.19 1.67
C GLN A 76 19.35 -2.12 1.47
N MET A 77 18.83 -2.63 0.35
CA MET A 77 17.40 -2.81 0.12
C MET A 77 16.82 -3.69 1.22
N GLU A 78 17.46 -4.82 1.54
CA GLU A 78 17.03 -5.71 2.63
C GLU A 78 16.97 -4.99 3.99
N ILE A 79 18.05 -4.28 4.35
CA ILE A 79 18.12 -3.54 5.62
C ILE A 79 17.04 -2.46 5.69
N LYS A 80 16.92 -1.64 4.64
CA LYS A 80 15.95 -0.53 4.58
C LYS A 80 14.52 -1.05 4.56
N ASN A 81 14.24 -2.07 3.75
CA ASN A 81 12.92 -2.71 3.72
C ASN A 81 12.55 -3.17 5.12
N LYS A 82 13.41 -3.94 5.80
CA LYS A 82 13.10 -4.42 7.15
C LYS A 82 12.83 -3.27 8.12
N GLN A 83 13.75 -2.31 8.23
CA GLN A 83 13.65 -1.21 9.19
C GLN A 83 12.44 -0.32 8.96
N TYR A 84 12.10 0.00 7.70
CA TYR A 84 11.01 0.91 7.37
C TYR A 84 9.66 0.19 7.34
N GLN A 85 9.60 -1.11 6.98
CA GLN A 85 8.39 -1.91 7.13
C GLN A 85 7.99 -2.00 8.60
N GLU A 86 8.92 -2.33 9.49
CA GLU A 86 8.66 -2.45 10.93
C GLU A 86 8.09 -1.14 11.50
N GLN A 87 8.66 0.00 11.11
CA GLN A 87 8.22 1.32 11.57
C GLN A 87 6.88 1.76 10.99
N LEU A 88 6.68 1.65 9.67
CA LEU A 88 5.40 2.01 9.06
C LEU A 88 4.27 1.09 9.56
N THR A 89 4.54 -0.20 9.76
CA THR A 89 3.59 -1.13 10.35
C THR A 89 3.23 -0.75 11.78
N ARG A 90 4.22 -0.33 12.59
CA ARG A 90 3.97 0.19 13.95
C ARG A 90 3.03 1.39 13.90
N ILE A 91 3.30 2.37 13.04
CA ILE A 91 2.49 3.58 12.91
C ILE A 91 1.07 3.25 12.40
N ALA A 92 0.95 2.35 11.44
CA ALA A 92 -0.34 1.88 10.95
C ALA A 92 -1.16 1.21 12.06
N LYS A 93 -0.53 0.35 12.86
CA LYS A 93 -1.16 -0.29 14.02
C LYS A 93 -1.59 0.72 15.08
N GLU A 94 -0.76 1.71 15.40
CA GLU A 94 -1.10 2.78 16.36
C GLU A 94 -2.28 3.64 15.92
N THR A 95 -2.42 3.88 14.61
CA THR A 95 -3.43 4.79 14.06
C THR A 95 -4.74 4.11 13.69
N THR A 96 -4.70 2.85 13.27
CA THR A 96 -5.87 2.11 12.75
C THR A 96 -6.14 0.79 13.45
N GLY A 97 -5.21 0.29 14.27
CA GLY A 97 -5.26 -1.07 14.81
C GLY A 97 -5.03 -2.16 13.76
N LYS A 98 -4.76 -1.81 12.49
CA LYS A 98 -4.53 -2.76 11.40
C LYS A 98 -3.14 -3.38 11.54
N GLU A 99 -3.09 -4.71 11.57
CA GLU A 99 -1.86 -5.48 11.48
C GLU A 99 -1.66 -5.98 10.04
N GLY A 100 -0.41 -6.25 9.65
CA GLY A 100 -0.10 -6.89 8.37
C GLY A 100 -0.27 -6.01 7.12
N VAL A 101 -0.09 -4.69 7.22
CA VAL A 101 0.04 -3.85 6.03
C VAL A 101 1.48 -3.89 5.53
N ALA A 102 1.67 -4.24 4.26
CA ALA A 102 2.97 -4.14 3.60
C ALA A 102 3.07 -2.86 2.76
N PHE A 103 4.19 -2.15 2.90
CA PHE A 103 4.44 -0.91 2.19
C PHE A 103 5.43 -1.15 1.03
N PRO A 104 5.04 -1.00 -0.24
CA PRO A 104 5.98 -1.21 -1.33
C PRO A 104 7.10 -0.17 -1.28
N MET A 105 8.32 -0.60 -1.57
CA MET A 105 9.50 0.26 -1.63
C MET A 105 10.20 0.08 -2.97
N PHE A 106 10.49 1.20 -3.63
CA PHE A 106 11.09 1.24 -4.97
C PHE A 106 12.43 1.97 -4.91
N PHE A 107 13.41 1.50 -5.66
CA PHE A 107 14.80 1.98 -5.56
C PHE A 107 15.28 2.55 -6.89
N VAL A 108 15.24 3.87 -7.05
CA VAL A 108 15.44 4.55 -8.33
C VAL A 108 16.72 5.37 -8.34
N ASP A 109 17.44 5.29 -9.46
CA ASP A 109 18.43 6.31 -9.78
C ASP A 109 17.70 7.58 -10.23
N SER A 110 17.94 8.69 -9.55
CA SER A 110 17.35 9.99 -9.86
C SER A 110 18.20 10.81 -10.84
N GLN A 111 19.42 10.36 -11.14
CA GLN A 111 20.36 11.02 -12.03
C GLN A 111 21.04 9.99 -12.95
N PRO A 112 20.29 9.42 -13.91
CA PRO A 112 20.89 8.53 -14.88
C PRO A 112 21.88 9.30 -15.77
N ASP A 113 23.14 8.85 -15.81
CA ASP A 113 24.13 9.39 -16.74
C ASP A 113 23.84 8.91 -18.17
N GLU A 114 23.96 9.80 -19.15
CA GLU A 114 23.73 9.46 -20.56
C GLU A 114 24.72 8.39 -21.04
N GLY A 115 24.19 7.31 -21.62
CA GLY A 115 24.99 6.20 -22.16
C GLY A 115 25.26 5.07 -21.16
N GLU A 116 24.89 5.23 -19.89
CA GLU A 116 25.03 4.18 -18.86
C GLU A 116 23.76 3.31 -18.74
N ASP A 117 23.94 2.04 -18.37
CA ASP A 117 22.84 1.10 -18.21
C ASP A 117 21.99 1.43 -16.97
N ASN A 118 20.81 1.99 -17.21
CA ASN A 118 19.80 2.30 -16.19
C ASN A 118 18.58 1.36 -16.22
N SER A 119 18.68 0.22 -16.93
CA SER A 119 17.57 -0.74 -17.08
C SER A 119 16.99 -1.25 -15.75
N ARG A 120 17.81 -1.25 -14.68
CA ARG A 120 17.36 -1.54 -13.31
C ARG A 120 16.37 -0.50 -12.80
N THR A 121 16.70 0.78 -12.94
CA THR A 121 15.84 1.91 -12.52
C THR A 121 14.55 1.90 -13.33
N ASP A 122 14.63 1.64 -14.64
CA ASP A 122 13.45 1.56 -15.51
C ASP A 122 12.46 0.50 -15.02
N LYS A 123 12.94 -0.70 -14.69
CA LYS A 123 12.12 -1.78 -14.12
C LYS A 123 11.50 -1.39 -12.78
N GLU A 124 12.22 -0.67 -11.92
CA GLU A 124 11.70 -0.17 -10.64
C GLU A 124 10.59 0.86 -10.86
N ILE A 125 10.74 1.76 -11.82
CA ILE A 125 9.73 2.75 -12.22
C ILE A 125 8.50 2.05 -12.82
N GLU A 126 8.69 1.07 -13.70
CA GLU A 126 7.58 0.28 -14.27
C GLU A 126 6.75 -0.40 -13.16
N THR A 127 7.44 -1.04 -12.21
CA THR A 127 6.78 -1.70 -11.06
C THR A 127 6.05 -0.68 -10.18
N PHE A 128 6.68 0.46 -9.91
CA PHE A 128 6.08 1.57 -9.16
C PHE A 128 4.82 2.10 -9.83
N LEU A 129 4.87 2.37 -11.13
CA LEU A 129 3.73 2.86 -11.90
C LEU A 129 2.61 1.82 -11.98
N ALA A 130 2.94 0.54 -12.11
CA ALA A 130 1.95 -0.53 -12.07
C ALA A 130 1.23 -0.59 -10.72
N TRP A 131 1.97 -0.44 -9.61
CA TRP A 131 1.38 -0.33 -8.29
C TRP A 131 0.48 0.90 -8.17
N ALA A 132 0.98 2.09 -8.51
CA ALA A 132 0.22 3.33 -8.42
C ALA A 132 -1.09 3.29 -9.23
N ARG A 133 -1.06 2.70 -10.43
CA ARG A 133 -2.24 2.54 -11.30
C ARG A 133 -3.24 1.48 -10.81
N SER A 134 -2.83 0.57 -9.92
CA SER A 134 -3.72 -0.44 -9.34
C SER A 134 -4.58 0.10 -8.20
N LEU A 135 -4.22 1.26 -7.66
CA LEU A 135 -4.90 1.90 -6.53
C LEU A 135 -6.21 2.53 -6.97
N LEU A 136 -7.23 2.39 -6.13
CA LEU A 136 -8.47 3.14 -6.29
C LEU A 136 -8.30 4.51 -5.65
N PRO A 137 -8.73 5.61 -6.28
CA PRO A 137 -8.58 6.94 -5.67
C PRO A 137 -9.17 6.98 -4.26
N ILE A 138 -8.38 7.39 -3.26
CA ILE A 138 -8.89 7.84 -1.97
C ILE A 138 -9.70 9.09 -2.28
N LYS A 139 -11.01 8.95 -2.34
CA LYS A 139 -11.86 10.13 -2.45
C LYS A 139 -11.74 10.89 -1.13
N PRO A 140 -11.36 12.19 -1.12
CA PRO A 140 -11.61 13.02 0.06
C PRO A 140 -13.08 12.83 0.39
N ILE A 141 -13.39 12.58 1.67
CA ILE A 141 -14.73 12.22 2.13
C ILE A 141 -15.74 13.10 1.40
N GLU A 142 -16.36 12.55 0.35
CA GLU A 142 -17.50 13.18 -0.30
C GLU A 142 -18.52 13.13 0.81
N LYS A 143 -18.76 14.29 1.42
CA LYS A 143 -19.82 14.46 2.39
C LYS A 143 -21.10 14.11 1.65
N VAL A 144 -21.50 12.84 1.66
CA VAL A 144 -22.87 12.47 1.34
C VAL A 144 -23.64 12.95 2.56
N MET A 145 -23.99 14.24 2.54
CA MET A 145 -24.77 14.90 3.58
C MET A 145 -26.21 14.38 3.49
N LYS A 146 -26.42 13.13 3.91
CA LYS A 146 -27.70 12.76 4.50
C LYS A 146 -27.64 13.24 5.93
N GLU A 147 -27.89 14.54 6.12
CA GLU A 147 -28.15 15.08 7.45
C GLU A 147 -29.38 14.34 7.98
N SER A 148 -29.20 13.62 9.09
CA SER A 148 -30.31 13.11 9.88
C SER A 148 -30.30 13.84 11.22
N THR A 149 -31.40 13.75 11.96
CA THR A 149 -31.49 14.31 13.32
C THR A 149 -30.44 13.75 14.30
N GLU A 150 -29.80 12.62 13.97
CA GLU A 150 -28.83 11.93 14.84
C GLU A 150 -27.36 12.09 14.37
N PHE A 151 -27.11 12.22 13.06
CA PHE A 151 -25.76 12.21 12.50
C PHE A 151 -25.48 13.43 11.62
N LYS A 152 -24.31 14.05 11.86
CA LYS A 152 -23.81 15.20 11.09
C LYS A 152 -23.27 14.78 9.72
N THR A 153 -22.69 13.59 9.62
CA THR A 153 -22.12 13.08 8.36
C THR A 153 -22.25 11.56 8.31
N VAL A 154 -22.66 11.05 7.16
CA VAL A 154 -22.64 9.62 6.83
C VAL A 154 -21.76 9.45 5.58
N VAL A 155 -20.80 8.53 5.64
CA VAL A 155 -19.86 8.25 4.56
C VAL A 155 -19.99 6.78 4.21
N VAL A 156 -20.17 6.48 2.92
CA VAL A 156 -20.15 5.10 2.44
C VAL A 156 -18.71 4.71 2.14
N GLU A 157 -18.25 3.64 2.76
CA GLU A 157 -16.95 3.02 2.50
C GLU A 157 -17.17 1.71 1.76
N GLU A 158 -16.37 1.45 0.73
CA GLU A 158 -16.38 0.19 -0.01
C GLU A 158 -14.99 -0.44 0.01
N LYS A 159 -14.94 -1.77 0.14
CA LYS A 159 -13.70 -2.55 0.04
C LYS A 159 -13.90 -3.81 -0.76
N GLU A 160 -12.81 -4.40 -1.21
CA GLU A 160 -12.79 -5.77 -1.70
C GLU A 160 -12.02 -6.63 -0.68
N ASP A 161 -12.51 -7.83 -0.42
CA ASP A 161 -11.78 -8.86 0.32
C ASP A 161 -11.56 -10.05 -0.62
N TRP A 162 -10.35 -10.57 -0.64
CA TRP A 162 -10.01 -11.76 -1.43
C TRP A 162 -9.83 -12.96 -0.51
N GLU A 163 -10.22 -14.13 -0.99
CA GLU A 163 -10.01 -15.41 -0.32
C GLU A 163 -9.58 -16.43 -1.38
N ILE A 164 -8.44 -17.09 -1.16
CA ILE A 164 -7.99 -18.17 -2.05
C ILE A 164 -8.75 -19.42 -1.66
N ILE A 165 -9.63 -19.88 -2.55
CA ILE A 165 -10.45 -21.07 -2.30
C ILE A 165 -9.64 -22.32 -2.63
N ASP A 166 -8.89 -22.30 -3.73
CA ASP A 166 -8.18 -23.46 -4.25
C ASP A 166 -6.99 -23.07 -5.14
N VAL A 167 -6.03 -23.99 -5.32
CA VAL A 167 -4.89 -23.85 -6.24
C VAL A 167 -4.75 -25.15 -7.03
N VAL A 168 -5.02 -25.09 -8.33
CA VAL A 168 -5.00 -26.26 -9.22
C VAL A 168 -4.25 -25.91 -10.50
N ASP A 169 -3.32 -26.76 -10.92
CA ASP A 169 -2.60 -26.67 -12.20
C ASP A 169 -1.98 -25.29 -12.50
N GLY A 170 -1.41 -24.66 -11.47
CA GLY A 170 -0.79 -23.33 -11.62
C GLY A 170 -1.81 -22.19 -11.76
N CYS A 171 -3.06 -22.39 -11.38
CA CYS A 171 -4.10 -21.36 -11.29
C CYS A 171 -4.62 -21.26 -9.85
N ALA A 172 -4.76 -20.03 -9.35
CA ALA A 172 -5.42 -19.76 -8.07
C ALA A 172 -6.89 -19.41 -8.32
N LYS A 173 -7.79 -20.13 -7.63
CA LYS A 173 -9.22 -19.82 -7.62
C LYS A 173 -9.51 -18.90 -6.43
N CYS A 174 -9.85 -17.66 -6.74
CA CYS A 174 -10.06 -16.61 -5.76
C CYS A 174 -11.54 -16.24 -5.67
N LYS A 175 -12.06 -16.22 -4.45
CA LYS A 175 -13.32 -15.53 -4.13
C LYS A 175 -13.00 -14.06 -3.92
N VAL A 176 -13.76 -13.19 -4.57
CA VAL A 176 -13.69 -11.74 -4.36
C VAL A 176 -15.04 -11.29 -3.84
N GLU A 177 -15.06 -10.74 -2.63
CA GLU A 177 -16.25 -10.13 -2.03
C GLU A 177 -16.09 -8.63 -1.98
N LYS A 178 -16.98 -7.92 -2.67
CA LYS A 178 -17.10 -6.48 -2.53
C LYS A 178 -18.04 -6.20 -1.36
N LYS A 179 -17.55 -5.41 -0.39
CA LYS A 179 -18.28 -5.07 0.83
C LYS A 179 -18.43 -3.57 0.95
N ARG A 180 -19.52 -3.13 1.55
CA ARG A 180 -19.73 -1.73 1.93
C ARG A 180 -20.08 -1.59 3.41
N ARG A 181 -19.81 -0.43 3.98
CA ARG A 181 -20.36 -0.03 5.28
C ARG A 181 -20.60 1.48 5.32
N GLU A 182 -21.32 1.93 6.33
CA GLU A 182 -21.45 3.34 6.64
C GLU A 182 -20.56 3.71 7.83
N LYS A 183 -19.74 4.75 7.65
CA LYS A 183 -19.11 5.49 8.73
C LYS A 183 -20.01 6.67 9.10
N ARG A 184 -20.44 6.73 10.35
CA ARG A 184 -21.37 7.74 10.87
C ARG A 184 -20.64 8.63 11.88
N ILE A 185 -20.75 9.95 11.69
CA ILE A 185 -20.12 10.95 12.56
C ILE A 185 -21.23 11.77 13.23
N GLY A 186 -21.36 11.60 14.55
CA GLY A 186 -22.32 12.35 15.36
C GLY A 186 -21.94 13.83 15.50
N HIS A 187 -22.88 14.68 15.90
CA HIS A 187 -22.63 16.11 16.14
C HIS A 187 -21.54 16.36 17.21
N ASN A 188 -21.36 15.41 18.13
CA ASN A 188 -20.31 15.40 19.15
C ASN A 188 -18.93 14.92 18.63
N LYS A 189 -18.76 14.74 17.31
CA LYS A 189 -17.58 14.14 16.65
C LYS A 189 -17.32 12.68 17.02
N LYS A 190 -18.23 12.00 17.71
CA LYS A 190 -18.10 10.56 17.97
C LYS A 190 -18.34 9.81 16.66
N VAL A 191 -17.43 8.89 16.35
CA VAL A 191 -17.50 8.06 15.14
C VAL A 191 -18.09 6.69 15.49
N SER A 192 -19.02 6.21 14.67
CA SER A 192 -19.53 4.84 14.70
C SER A 192 -19.52 4.24 13.30
N TYR A 193 -19.57 2.92 13.22
CA TYR A 193 -19.55 2.17 11.97
C TYR A 193 -20.70 1.17 11.96
N THR A 194 -21.32 0.95 10.81
CA THR A 194 -22.16 -0.23 10.60
C THR A 194 -21.27 -1.44 10.34
N ASP A 195 -21.87 -2.64 10.45
CA ASP A 195 -21.23 -3.85 9.97
C ASP A 195 -21.01 -3.79 8.45
N TRP A 196 -20.04 -4.58 7.97
CA TRP A 196 -19.77 -4.74 6.55
C TRP A 196 -20.86 -5.58 5.89
N GLU A 197 -21.55 -5.01 4.91
CA GLU A 197 -22.50 -5.71 4.05
C GLU A 197 -21.82 -6.17 2.76
N ILE A 198 -22.01 -7.42 2.37
CA ILE A 198 -21.57 -7.92 1.06
C ILE A 198 -22.54 -7.39 0.00
N ILE A 199 -22.01 -6.64 -0.97
CA ILE A 199 -22.81 -6.09 -2.09
C ILE A 199 -22.59 -6.82 -3.40
N ASP A 200 -21.42 -7.46 -3.56
CA ASP A 200 -21.14 -8.28 -4.72
C ASP A 200 -20.19 -9.42 -4.32
N ARG A 201 -20.32 -10.55 -5.01
CA ARG A 201 -19.46 -11.71 -4.82
C ARG A 201 -19.25 -12.38 -6.15
N LYS A 202 -17.98 -12.59 -6.48
CA LYS A 202 -17.56 -13.35 -7.66
C LYS A 202 -16.47 -14.36 -7.31
N VAL A 203 -16.31 -15.32 -8.20
CA VAL A 203 -15.19 -16.26 -8.18
C VAL A 203 -14.44 -16.07 -9.47
N GLU A 204 -13.13 -15.87 -9.36
CA GLU A 204 -12.22 -15.66 -10.48
C GLU A 204 -11.10 -16.69 -10.44
N GLU A 205 -10.64 -17.10 -11.62
CA GLU A 205 -9.44 -17.92 -11.77
C GLU A 205 -8.32 -17.03 -12.26
N LYS A 206 -7.22 -17.00 -11.51
CA LYS A 206 -6.04 -16.20 -11.86
C LYS A 206 -4.85 -17.11 -12.13
N PRO A 207 -4.27 -17.05 -13.34
CA PRO A 207 -3.09 -17.85 -13.67
C PRO A 207 -1.92 -17.38 -12.79
N LEU A 208 -1.17 -18.34 -12.25
CA LEU A 208 0.01 -18.06 -11.47
C LEU A 208 1.25 -18.01 -12.37
N PRO A 209 2.20 -17.11 -12.11
CA PRO A 209 3.48 -17.11 -12.79
C PRO A 209 4.21 -18.43 -12.50
N LYS A 210 5.07 -18.90 -13.40
CA LYS A 210 5.81 -20.17 -13.24
C LYS A 210 6.52 -20.30 -11.88
N LYS A 211 7.05 -19.19 -11.36
CA LYS A 211 7.71 -19.12 -10.04
C LYS A 211 6.77 -19.44 -8.87
N TYR A 212 5.46 -19.28 -9.03
CA TYR A 212 4.44 -19.53 -8.02
C TYR A 212 3.48 -20.67 -8.36
N ALA A 213 3.68 -21.36 -9.49
CA ALA A 213 2.80 -22.42 -9.95
C ALA A 213 2.72 -23.62 -8.99
N ASN A 214 3.76 -23.81 -8.18
CA ASN A 214 3.85 -24.91 -7.21
C ASN A 214 3.53 -24.46 -5.77
N ASN A 215 3.16 -23.20 -5.55
CA ASN A 215 2.83 -22.73 -4.20
C ASN A 215 1.52 -23.34 -3.72
N SER A 216 1.48 -23.71 -2.44
CA SER A 216 0.23 -24.19 -1.84
C SER A 216 -0.77 -23.06 -1.62
N LYS A 217 -2.03 -23.42 -1.41
CA LYS A 217 -3.07 -22.48 -0.99
C LYS A 217 -2.66 -21.70 0.26
N GLU A 218 -2.08 -22.38 1.25
CA GLU A 218 -1.67 -21.78 2.52
C GLU A 218 -0.57 -20.74 2.30
N GLU A 219 0.43 -21.05 1.46
CA GLU A 219 1.51 -20.12 1.14
C GLU A 219 0.97 -18.86 0.43
N LEU A 220 0.10 -19.03 -0.57
CA LEU A 220 -0.50 -17.88 -1.25
C LEU A 220 -1.46 -17.10 -0.35
N THR A 221 -2.12 -17.77 0.60
CA THR A 221 -3.00 -17.12 1.58
C THR A 221 -2.18 -16.28 2.56
N GLU A 222 -1.03 -16.77 3.02
CA GLU A 222 -0.12 -15.98 3.85
C GLU A 222 0.36 -14.73 3.10
N VAL A 223 0.71 -14.88 1.82
CA VAL A 223 1.06 -13.78 0.92
C VAL A 223 -0.12 -12.79 0.86
N LEU A 224 -1.33 -13.24 0.53
CA LEU A 224 -2.51 -12.36 0.47
C LEU A 224 -2.77 -11.61 1.79
N LEU A 225 -2.78 -12.31 2.93
CA LEU A 225 -3.04 -11.73 4.25
C LEU A 225 -1.99 -10.68 4.64
N ARG A 226 -0.74 -10.88 4.21
CA ARG A 226 0.39 -10.01 4.54
C ARG A 226 0.51 -8.81 3.60
N TYR A 227 0.06 -8.93 2.35
CA TYR A 227 0.23 -7.90 1.33
C TYR A 227 -1.03 -7.10 1.06
N GLY A 228 -2.19 -7.61 1.47
CA GLY A 228 -3.46 -7.10 0.99
C GLY A 228 -3.65 -7.40 -0.50
N ASN A 229 -4.87 -7.15 -0.97
CA ASN A 229 -5.31 -7.62 -2.29
C ASN A 229 -4.50 -6.98 -3.43
N LYS A 230 -4.15 -5.69 -3.32
CA LYS A 230 -3.50 -4.94 -4.40
C LYS A 230 -2.09 -5.43 -4.69
N LEU A 231 -1.26 -5.56 -3.65
CA LEU A 231 0.08 -6.09 -3.81
C LEU A 231 0.05 -7.58 -4.16
N PHE A 232 -0.88 -8.35 -3.61
CA PHE A 232 -1.09 -9.74 -3.99
C PHE A 232 -1.36 -9.88 -5.50
N GLU A 233 -2.25 -9.05 -6.05
CA GLU A 233 -2.59 -9.05 -7.47
C GLU A 233 -1.37 -8.75 -8.35
N LEU A 234 -0.51 -7.81 -7.96
CA LEU A 234 0.74 -7.51 -8.67
C LEU A 234 1.74 -8.67 -8.59
N VAL A 235 1.76 -9.39 -7.47
CA VAL A 235 2.61 -10.57 -7.29
C VAL A 235 2.18 -11.71 -8.20
N ILE A 236 0.88 -12.05 -8.22
CA ILE A 236 0.36 -13.17 -9.02
C ILE A 236 0.24 -12.82 -10.51
N SER A 237 0.23 -11.55 -10.90
CA SER A 237 0.39 -11.16 -12.30
C SER A 237 1.86 -11.23 -12.77
N GLY A 238 2.79 -11.49 -11.85
CA GLY A 238 4.22 -11.56 -12.14
C GLY A 238 4.91 -10.21 -12.26
N ILE A 239 4.16 -9.10 -12.16
CA ILE A 239 4.67 -7.72 -12.21
C ILE A 239 5.60 -7.45 -11.02
N MET A 240 5.23 -7.94 -9.83
CA MET A 240 6.02 -7.78 -8.61
C MET A 240 6.56 -9.13 -8.11
N SER A 241 7.71 -9.10 -7.43
CA SER A 241 8.25 -10.27 -6.72
C SER A 241 7.95 -10.19 -5.23
N ILE A 242 7.50 -11.30 -4.64
CA ILE A 242 7.35 -11.47 -3.19
C ILE A 242 8.65 -11.09 -2.45
N SER A 243 9.81 -11.45 -3.01
CA SER A 243 11.13 -11.16 -2.43
C SER A 243 11.43 -9.67 -2.28
N ARG A 244 10.76 -8.82 -3.06
CA ARG A 244 10.91 -7.35 -3.01
C ARG A 244 10.07 -6.72 -1.91
N VAL A 245 9.02 -7.42 -1.47
CA VAL A 245 8.15 -6.95 -0.39
C VAL A 245 8.56 -7.58 0.95
N PHE A 246 9.12 -8.79 0.96
CA PHE A 246 9.84 -9.39 2.11
C PHE A 246 11.08 -10.17 1.70
N HIS A 247 12.10 -10.12 2.55
CA HIS A 247 13.02 -11.25 2.71
C HIS A 247 12.40 -12.19 3.76
N SER A 248 12.24 -13.46 3.39
CA SER A 248 11.85 -14.54 4.31
C SER A 248 12.80 -14.53 5.52
N THR A 249 12.24 -14.67 6.73
CA THR A 249 12.99 -15.28 7.84
C THR A 249 13.70 -16.52 7.30
N PRO A 250 14.99 -16.74 7.63
CA PRO A 250 15.70 -17.91 7.14
C PRO A 250 14.89 -19.14 7.55
N LYS A 251 14.59 -20.02 6.59
CA LYS A 251 14.08 -21.36 6.88
C LYS A 251 15.03 -21.95 7.91
N SER A 252 14.54 -22.16 9.14
CA SER A 252 15.27 -22.91 10.15
C SER A 252 15.57 -24.28 9.55
N LYS A 253 16.86 -24.51 9.27
CA LYS A 253 17.38 -25.86 9.07
C LYS A 253 17.34 -26.61 10.39
#